data_AF-A0A060T455-F1
#
_entry.id   AF-A0A060T455-F1
#
_cell.length_a   1.000
_cell.length_b   1.000
_cell.length_c   1.000
_cell.angle_alpha   90.00
_cell.angle_beta   90.00
_cell.angle_gamma   90.00
#
_symmetry.space_group_name_H-M   'P 1'
#
loop_
_entity.id
_entity.type
_entity.pdbx_description
1 polymer ?
#
loop_
_entity_poly.entity_id
_entity_poly.type
_entity_poly.pdbx_seq_one_letter_code
_entity_poly.pdbx_strand_id
1 'polypeptide(L)'
;MWRFIKNQPRAFRPSQSFRSYRNYATYRTFGNTGFSADGLWSRKTGYWIGGITTAGALFYVTHLERAPVTGRRRFMMVSEGLEKYMGERSYRQTLQQFGRYIVPDHHPQARQVQRVVERLVRSNPDLGNLEDWKVHLIHNPSLPPNAFVLPNRRVFVFSSILPICQDDDGLATVLAHETGHQLARHSAEHMSRMPLYTIFCLGIYMLTGIDTLNRLIVNMLFELPASREMEREADFAGLMLMSRACYHPEAAVQLWKRMSDYERRSGNGANIPEFMSTHPLSTHRIELIQQWLPEAQSMRAQGDCDTYSQFLPAFHQVSRW
;
A
#
# COMPACT_ATOMS: atom_id res chain seq x y z
N MET A 1 -106.94 -5.22 19.12
CA MET A 1 -106.97 -3.91 18.42
C MET A 1 -105.58 -3.68 17.84
N TRP A 2 -105.50 -3.05 16.67
CA TRP A 2 -104.31 -2.68 15.86
C TRP A 2 -104.13 -3.44 14.54
N ARG A 3 -104.02 -2.61 13.50
CA ARG A 3 -104.35 -2.82 12.09
C ARG A 3 -103.13 -3.27 11.27
N PHE A 4 -103.44 -3.99 10.20
CA PHE A 4 -102.62 -4.21 9.01
C PHE A 4 -102.06 -2.91 8.43
N ILE A 5 -100.81 -2.94 7.96
CA ILE A 5 -100.42 -2.34 6.67
C ILE A 5 -99.53 -3.35 5.92
N LYS A 6 -100.04 -3.78 4.76
CA LYS A 6 -99.33 -4.56 3.74
C LYS A 6 -98.37 -3.64 2.99
N ASN A 7 -97.19 -4.14 2.63
CA ASN A 7 -96.57 -3.78 1.35
C ASN A 7 -95.87 -5.00 0.76
N GLN A 8 -96.16 -5.25 -0.52
CA GLN A 8 -95.75 -6.43 -1.29
C GLN A 8 -94.33 -6.28 -1.89
N PRO A 9 -93.71 -7.39 -2.35
CA PRO A 9 -92.28 -7.51 -2.55
C PRO A 9 -91.83 -7.18 -3.98
N ARG A 10 -90.55 -6.86 -4.16
CA ARG A 10 -89.86 -6.99 -5.45
C ARG A 10 -88.68 -7.94 -5.32
N ALA A 11 -88.69 -8.95 -6.17
CA ALA A 11 -87.72 -10.03 -6.25
C ALA A 11 -86.43 -9.59 -6.95
N PHE A 12 -85.28 -10.14 -6.53
CA PHE A 12 -84.22 -10.53 -7.46
C PHE A 12 -83.38 -11.69 -6.87
N ARG A 13 -83.16 -12.71 -7.69
CA ARG A 13 -82.36 -13.92 -7.40
C ARG A 13 -80.86 -13.70 -7.78
N PRO A 14 -79.99 -14.72 -7.87
CA PRO A 14 -78.96 -15.04 -6.89
C PRO A 14 -77.53 -14.89 -7.46
N SER A 15 -76.49 -14.94 -6.62
CA SER A 15 -75.30 -15.75 -6.88
C SER A 15 -74.25 -15.57 -5.78
N GLN A 16 -73.76 -16.72 -5.31
CA GLN A 16 -72.59 -16.84 -4.46
C GLN A 16 -71.33 -16.49 -5.26
N SER A 17 -70.36 -15.83 -4.63
CA SER A 17 -68.96 -16.21 -4.80
C SER A 17 -68.14 -15.76 -3.59
N PHE A 18 -67.52 -16.74 -2.94
CA PHE A 18 -66.53 -16.56 -1.90
C PHE A 18 -65.34 -15.76 -2.46
N ARG A 19 -65.08 -14.58 -1.90
CA ARG A 19 -63.85 -13.82 -2.20
C ARG A 19 -62.77 -14.19 -1.20
N SER A 20 -61.79 -14.95 -1.66
CA SER A 20 -60.51 -15.18 -0.98
C SER A 20 -59.80 -13.83 -0.78
N TYR A 21 -59.55 -13.47 0.48
CA TYR A 21 -58.67 -12.34 0.80
C TYR A 21 -57.22 -12.76 0.50
N ARG A 22 -56.77 -12.52 -0.74
CA ARG A 22 -55.34 -12.46 -1.05
C ARG A 22 -54.80 -11.14 -0.49
N ASN A 23 -54.12 -11.21 0.64
CA ASN A 23 -53.29 -10.12 1.13
C ASN A 23 -52.11 -9.98 0.16
N TYR A 24 -52.22 -9.06 -0.79
CA TYR A 24 -51.06 -8.58 -1.53
C TYR A 24 -50.22 -7.77 -0.55
N ALA A 25 -48.98 -8.18 -0.33
CA ALA A 25 -47.99 -7.34 0.34
C ALA A 25 -47.86 -6.05 -0.46
N THR A 26 -48.39 -4.95 0.07
CA THR A 26 -48.12 -3.62 -0.43
C THR A 26 -46.68 -3.31 -0.10
N TYR A 27 -45.79 -3.54 -1.07
CA TYR A 27 -44.48 -2.91 -1.05
C TYR A 27 -44.74 -1.40 -1.06
N ARG A 28 -44.53 -0.74 0.09
CA ARG A 28 -44.23 0.69 0.07
C ARG A 28 -42.92 0.79 -0.69
N THR A 29 -43.00 1.12 -1.97
CA THR A 29 -41.88 1.78 -2.62
C THR A 29 -41.54 2.94 -1.71
N PHE A 30 -40.34 2.93 -1.11
CA PHE A 30 -39.81 4.15 -0.53
C PHE A 30 -39.90 5.15 -1.67
N GLY A 31 -40.84 6.09 -1.53
CA GLY A 31 -41.03 7.12 -2.52
C GLY A 31 -39.66 7.68 -2.82
N ASN A 32 -39.34 7.78 -4.11
CA ASN A 32 -38.18 8.52 -4.56
C ASN A 32 -38.41 9.98 -4.14
N THR A 33 -38.17 10.29 -2.86
CA THR A 33 -37.89 11.64 -2.42
C THR A 33 -36.57 11.93 -3.07
N GLY A 34 -36.64 12.41 -4.32
CA GLY A 34 -35.50 13.03 -4.97
C GLY A 34 -34.88 13.96 -3.95
N PHE A 35 -33.57 13.87 -3.80
CA PHE A 35 -32.79 14.72 -2.90
C PHE A 35 -33.18 16.18 -3.17
N SER A 36 -34.08 16.73 -2.36
CA SER A 36 -34.53 18.11 -2.51
C SER A 36 -33.46 18.97 -1.85
N ALA A 37 -32.69 19.66 -2.69
CA ALA A 37 -31.63 20.56 -2.26
C ALA A 37 -32.15 21.74 -1.44
N ASP A 38 -33.47 21.96 -1.37
CA ASP A 38 -34.10 23.11 -0.71
C ASP A 38 -33.77 23.18 0.80
N GLY A 39 -33.48 22.04 1.45
CA GLY A 39 -33.03 21.99 2.85
C GLY A 39 -31.52 22.21 3.07
N LEU A 40 -30.70 22.05 2.03
CA LEU A 40 -29.25 22.30 2.09
C LEU A 40 -28.92 23.79 2.15
N TRP A 41 -29.79 24.63 1.60
CA TRP A 41 -29.62 26.09 1.54
C TRP A 41 -30.22 26.83 2.74
N SER A 42 -30.69 26.12 3.77
CA SER A 42 -31.12 26.76 5.01
C SER A 42 -29.91 27.42 5.71
N ARG A 43 -30.10 28.59 6.31
CA ARG A 43 -29.03 29.28 7.06
C ARG A 43 -28.38 28.39 8.12
N LYS A 44 -29.17 27.55 8.80
CA LYS A 44 -28.68 26.59 9.80
C LYS A 44 -27.79 25.51 9.17
N THR A 45 -28.19 24.96 8.04
CA THR A 45 -27.41 23.96 7.29
C THR A 45 -26.10 24.58 6.79
N GLY A 46 -26.15 25.83 6.30
CA GLY A 46 -24.96 26.59 5.89
C GLY A 46 -23.94 26.79 7.02
N TYR A 47 -24.38 27.11 8.24
CA TYR A 47 -23.47 27.22 9.39
C TYR A 47 -22.80 25.89 9.75
N TRP A 48 -23.53 24.78 9.70
CA TRP A 48 -22.96 23.45 9.95
C TRP A 48 -21.95 23.02 8.88
N ILE A 49 -22.30 23.22 7.60
CA ILE A 49 -21.38 22.94 6.48
C ILE A 49 -20.12 23.81 6.59
N GLY A 50 -20.27 25.10 6.87
CA GLY A 50 -19.15 26.00 7.09
C GLY A 50 -18.27 25.54 8.25
N GLY A 51 -18.88 25.22 9.40
CA GLY A 51 -18.17 24.72 10.58
C GLY A 51 -17.38 23.43 10.32
N ILE A 52 -18.00 22.44 9.68
CA ILE A 52 -17.34 21.17 9.32
C ILE A 52 -16.20 21.41 8.33
N THR A 53 -16.42 22.26 7.32
CA THR A 53 -15.40 22.58 6.31
C THR A 53 -14.20 23.28 6.95
N THR A 54 -14.43 24.27 7.82
CA THR A 54 -13.37 24.96 8.55
C THR A 54 -12.62 24.02 9.48
N ALA A 55 -13.32 23.17 10.24
CA ALA A 55 -12.71 22.18 11.11
C ALA A 55 -11.87 21.16 10.33
N GLY A 56 -12.39 20.67 9.19
CA GLY A 56 -11.67 19.75 8.30
C GLY A 56 -10.43 20.39 7.68
N ALA A 57 -10.52 21.65 7.24
CA ALA A 57 -9.37 22.39 6.71
C ALA A 57 -8.31 22.62 7.80
N LEU A 58 -8.72 22.99 9.03
CA LEU A 58 -7.82 23.15 10.16
C LEU A 58 -7.15 21.82 10.52
N PHE A 59 -7.91 20.72 10.56
CA PHE A 59 -7.38 19.38 10.77
C PHE A 59 -6.34 19.00 9.70
N TYR A 60 -6.65 19.25 8.42
CA TYR A 60 -5.72 19.00 7.33
C TYR A 60 -4.40 19.77 7.51
N VAL A 61 -4.48 21.09 7.72
CA VAL A 61 -3.30 21.96 7.82
C VAL A 61 -2.45 21.63 9.05
N THR A 62 -3.07 21.29 10.18
CA THR A 62 -2.35 20.95 11.42
C THR A 62 -1.62 19.61 11.37
N HIS A 63 -1.97 18.74 10.42
CA HIS A 63 -1.34 17.44 10.21
C HIS A 63 -0.50 17.41 8.92
N LEU A 64 -0.10 18.58 8.41
CA LEU A 64 0.91 18.68 7.35
C LEU A 64 2.31 18.63 7.93
N GLU A 65 3.10 17.68 7.45
CA GLU A 65 4.50 17.50 7.81
C GLU A 65 5.39 17.59 6.56
N ARG A 66 6.71 17.65 6.75
CA ARG A 66 7.68 17.54 5.64
C ARG A 66 8.23 16.13 5.56
N ALA A 67 8.32 15.59 4.35
CA ALA A 67 9.00 14.33 4.10
C ALA A 67 10.51 14.46 4.42
N PRO A 68 11.15 13.44 5.00
CA PRO A 68 12.52 13.54 5.50
C PRO A 68 13.56 13.68 4.38
N VAL A 69 13.31 13.16 3.19
CA VAL A 69 14.25 13.16 2.05
C VAL A 69 14.00 14.35 1.12
N THR A 70 12.79 14.47 0.56
CA THR A 70 12.45 15.51 -0.44
C THR A 70 12.04 16.84 0.16
N GLY A 71 11.73 16.88 1.46
CA GLY A 71 11.17 18.08 2.12
C GLY A 71 9.77 18.47 1.65
N ARG A 72 9.10 17.63 0.83
CA ARG A 72 7.75 17.90 0.33
C ARG A 72 6.74 17.90 1.46
N ARG A 73 5.68 18.68 1.30
CA ARG A 73 4.55 18.64 2.25
C ARG A 73 3.75 17.35 2.07
N ARG A 74 3.48 16.67 3.17
CA ARG A 74 2.67 15.45 3.22
C ARG A 74 1.66 15.52 4.36
N PHE A 75 0.51 14.90 4.16
CA PHE A 75 -0.53 14.84 5.18
C PHE A 75 -0.39 13.54 5.98
N MET A 76 -0.19 13.67 7.29
CA MET A 76 0.09 12.57 8.22
C MET A 76 -0.90 12.63 9.39
N MET A 77 -2.02 11.90 9.27
CA MET A 77 -2.97 11.73 10.38
C MET A 77 -2.79 10.41 11.12
N VAL A 78 -2.08 9.45 10.51
CA VAL A 78 -1.83 8.13 11.11
C VAL A 78 -0.65 8.22 12.08
N SER A 79 -0.94 8.00 13.36
CA SER A 79 0.08 7.89 14.40
C SER A 79 0.89 6.60 14.25
N GLU A 80 2.12 6.60 14.77
CA GLU A 80 2.99 5.42 14.75
C GLU A 80 2.36 4.21 15.47
N GLY A 81 1.64 4.44 16.56
CA GLY A 81 0.92 3.38 17.28
C GLY A 81 -0.16 2.73 16.43
N LEU A 82 -0.94 3.53 15.68
CA LEU A 82 -1.94 3.01 14.75
C LEU A 82 -1.29 2.28 13.57
N GLU A 83 -0.21 2.84 13.01
CA GLU A 83 0.57 2.20 11.95
C GLU A 83 1.12 0.83 12.39
N LYS A 84 1.69 0.73 13.59
CA LYS A 84 2.18 -0.53 14.16
C LYS A 84 1.06 -1.54 14.37
N TYR A 85 -0.10 -1.10 14.88
CA TYR A 85 -1.28 -1.95 15.02
C TYR A 85 -1.77 -2.50 13.67
N MET A 86 -1.83 -1.66 12.65
CA MET A 86 -2.18 -2.07 11.29
C MET A 86 -1.14 -3.04 10.72
N GLY A 87 0.15 -2.79 10.93
CA GLY A 87 1.24 -3.69 10.55
C GLY A 87 1.11 -5.08 11.19
N GLU A 88 0.72 -5.17 12.46
CA GLU A 88 0.47 -6.44 13.14
C GLU A 88 -0.75 -7.19 12.56
N ARG A 89 -1.81 -6.47 12.17
CA ARG A 89 -2.97 -7.08 11.50
C ARG A 89 -2.59 -7.62 10.13
N SER A 90 -1.86 -6.83 9.34
CA SER A 90 -1.32 -7.27 8.04
C SER A 90 -0.40 -8.48 8.21
N TYR A 91 0.48 -8.48 9.22
CA TYR A 91 1.38 -9.60 9.50
C TYR A 91 0.61 -10.90 9.73
N ARG A 92 -0.42 -10.89 10.58
CA ARG A 92 -1.27 -12.07 10.82
C ARG A 92 -1.99 -12.54 9.56
N GLN A 93 -2.49 -11.62 8.74
CA GLN A 93 -3.15 -11.96 7.49
C GLN A 93 -2.16 -12.59 6.48
N THR A 94 -0.94 -12.05 6.37
CA THR A 94 0.11 -12.63 5.54
C THR A 94 0.50 -14.03 6.02
N LEU A 95 0.61 -14.24 7.34
CA LEU A 95 0.85 -15.58 7.90
C LEU A 95 -0.31 -16.56 7.62
N GLN A 96 -1.56 -16.10 7.67
CA GLN A 96 -2.70 -16.94 7.31
C GLN A 96 -2.68 -17.34 5.82
N GLN A 97 -2.29 -16.41 4.94
CA GLN A 97 -2.26 -16.62 3.50
C GLN A 97 -1.07 -17.48 3.05
N PHE A 98 0.13 -17.16 3.55
CA PHE A 98 1.39 -17.72 3.06
C PHE A 98 2.15 -18.57 4.07
N GLY A 99 1.69 -18.68 5.33
CA GLY A 99 2.43 -19.34 6.41
C GLY A 99 2.87 -20.76 6.11
N ARG A 100 2.07 -21.52 5.36
CA ARG A 100 2.41 -22.88 4.90
C ARG A 100 3.58 -22.97 3.92
N TYR A 101 3.92 -21.86 3.28
CA TYR A 101 5.02 -21.77 2.32
C TYR A 101 6.27 -21.13 2.93
N ILE A 102 6.21 -20.73 4.20
CA ILE A 102 7.38 -20.15 4.89
C ILE A 102 8.37 -21.28 5.14
N VAL A 103 9.58 -21.11 4.63
CA VAL A 103 10.65 -22.09 4.86
C VAL A 103 11.32 -21.87 6.22
N PRO A 104 11.89 -22.92 6.82
CA PRO A 104 12.65 -22.79 8.06
C PRO A 104 13.89 -21.90 7.91
N ASP A 105 14.31 -21.27 9.01
CA ASP A 105 15.44 -20.33 9.04
C ASP A 105 16.79 -20.97 8.64
N HIS A 106 16.93 -22.30 8.75
CA HIS A 106 18.14 -23.01 8.33
C HIS A 106 18.25 -23.22 6.81
N HIS A 107 17.19 -22.94 6.04
CA HIS A 107 17.22 -23.07 4.58
C HIS A 107 18.27 -22.11 3.97
N PRO A 108 19.09 -22.54 3.00
CA PRO A 108 20.19 -21.71 2.47
C PRO A 108 19.74 -20.33 1.98
N GLN A 109 18.63 -20.26 1.25
CA GLN A 109 18.06 -18.99 0.78
C GLN A 109 17.47 -18.16 1.94
N ALA A 110 16.91 -18.79 2.98
CA ALA A 110 16.39 -18.06 4.13
C ALA A 110 17.54 -17.40 4.91
N ARG A 111 18.64 -18.13 5.11
CA ARG A 111 19.87 -17.58 5.69
C ARG A 111 20.49 -16.48 4.84
N GLN A 112 20.43 -16.59 3.52
CA GLN A 112 20.87 -15.53 2.62
C GLN A 112 20.08 -14.23 2.87
N VAL A 113 18.75 -14.30 2.80
CA VAL A 113 17.86 -13.15 3.03
C VAL A 113 18.06 -12.58 4.44
N GLN A 114 18.12 -13.44 5.46
CA GLN A 114 18.33 -13.03 6.83
C GLN A 114 19.65 -12.28 7.01
N ARG A 115 20.77 -12.80 6.46
CA ARG A 115 22.07 -12.09 6.50
C ARG A 115 21.98 -10.70 5.87
N VAL A 116 21.28 -10.57 4.73
CA VAL A 116 21.16 -9.28 4.04
C VAL A 116 20.37 -8.27 4.89
N VAL A 117 19.23 -8.70 5.46
CA VAL A 117 18.45 -7.85 6.37
C VAL A 117 19.27 -7.49 7.63
N GLU A 118 19.93 -8.46 8.25
CA GLU A 118 20.76 -8.22 9.44
C GLU A 118 21.87 -7.20 9.17
N ARG A 119 22.54 -7.30 8.01
CA ARG A 119 23.57 -6.34 7.62
C ARG A 119 22.99 -4.95 7.37
N LEU A 120 21.87 -4.86 6.65
CA LEU A 120 21.16 -3.59 6.43
C LEU A 120 20.78 -2.92 7.76
N VAL A 121 20.21 -3.66 8.71
CA VAL A 121 19.76 -3.10 9.99
C VAL A 121 20.95 -2.70 10.88
N ARG A 122 21.99 -3.53 10.98
CA ARG A 122 23.16 -3.22 11.82
C ARG A 122 23.92 -1.98 11.36
N SER A 123 24.00 -1.76 10.05
CA SER A 123 24.70 -0.60 9.48
C SER A 123 23.88 0.69 9.46
N ASN A 124 22.59 0.62 9.80
CA ASN A 124 21.67 1.76 9.74
C ASN A 124 20.88 1.89 11.05
N PRO A 125 21.40 2.60 12.06
CA PRO A 125 20.78 2.74 13.38
C PRO A 125 19.36 3.32 13.36
N ASP A 126 19.04 4.12 12.34
CA ASP A 126 17.71 4.72 12.13
C ASP A 126 16.61 3.66 11.92
N LEU A 127 16.98 2.43 11.56
CA LEU A 127 16.05 1.32 11.37
C LEU A 127 15.58 0.66 12.68
N GLY A 128 16.16 1.07 13.81
CA GLY A 128 15.88 0.52 15.14
C GLY A 128 16.68 -0.76 15.43
N ASN A 129 16.31 -1.44 16.51
CA ASN A 129 17.06 -2.60 16.99
C ASN A 129 16.82 -3.83 16.11
N LEU A 130 17.88 -4.63 15.92
CA LEU A 130 17.80 -5.84 15.12
C LEU A 130 16.76 -6.85 15.65
N GLU A 131 16.57 -6.92 16.96
CA GLU A 131 15.63 -7.83 17.62
C GLU A 131 14.16 -7.57 17.23
N ASP A 132 13.85 -6.35 16.78
CA ASP A 132 12.51 -6.01 16.30
C ASP A 132 12.23 -6.59 14.92
N TRP A 133 13.26 -6.93 14.14
CA TRP A 133 13.13 -7.40 12.77
C TRP A 133 12.90 -8.91 12.70
N LYS A 134 11.97 -9.32 11.85
CA LYS A 134 11.72 -10.74 11.57
C LYS A 134 11.54 -10.99 10.09
N VAL A 135 12.28 -11.96 9.58
CA VAL A 135 12.38 -12.26 8.16
C VAL A 135 11.67 -13.57 7.85
N HIS A 136 10.90 -13.59 6.77
CA HIS A 136 10.19 -14.75 6.28
C HIS A 136 10.46 -14.94 4.79
N LEU A 137 11.03 -16.09 4.43
CA LEU A 137 11.15 -16.50 3.04
C LEU A 137 9.95 -17.39 2.69
N ILE A 138 9.15 -16.96 1.72
CA ILE A 138 8.02 -17.70 1.16
C ILE A 138 8.53 -18.46 -0.06
N HIS A 139 8.57 -19.79 0.02
CA HIS A 139 8.98 -20.65 -1.08
C HIS A 139 7.78 -21.25 -1.80
N ASN A 140 7.40 -20.63 -2.91
CA ASN A 140 6.40 -21.15 -3.83
C ASN A 140 6.69 -20.63 -5.24
N PRO A 141 7.19 -21.48 -6.16
CA PRO A 141 7.53 -21.09 -7.53
C PRO A 141 6.34 -20.55 -8.35
N SER A 142 5.10 -20.87 -7.96
CA SER A 142 3.89 -20.40 -8.64
C SER A 142 3.49 -18.97 -8.26
N LEU A 143 4.11 -18.38 -7.23
CA LEU A 143 3.83 -17.00 -6.82
C LEU A 143 4.72 -16.03 -7.61
N PRO A 144 4.18 -14.87 -8.05
CA PRO A 144 4.96 -13.88 -8.78
C PRO A 144 6.11 -13.35 -7.91
N PRO A 145 7.22 -12.89 -8.53
CA PRO A 145 8.32 -12.28 -7.81
C PRO A 145 7.86 -11.09 -6.96
N ASN A 146 8.11 -11.16 -5.65
CA ASN A 146 7.73 -10.10 -4.71
C ASN A 146 8.64 -10.06 -3.47
N ALA A 147 8.73 -8.89 -2.86
CA ALA A 147 9.26 -8.69 -1.53
C ALA A 147 8.62 -7.43 -0.94
N PHE A 148 8.33 -7.44 0.36
CA PHE A 148 7.81 -6.25 1.04
C PHE A 148 8.20 -6.25 2.51
N VAL A 149 8.26 -5.05 3.08
CA VAL A 149 8.47 -4.85 4.51
C VAL A 149 7.21 -4.22 5.11
N LEU A 150 6.73 -4.76 6.23
CA LEU A 150 5.59 -4.20 6.97
C LEU A 150 6.04 -3.17 8.02
N PRO A 151 5.16 -2.25 8.44
CA PRO A 151 5.50 -1.21 9.43
C PRO A 151 5.95 -1.70 10.81
N ASN A 152 5.66 -2.97 11.13
CA ASN A 152 6.15 -3.64 12.32
C ASN A 152 7.47 -4.42 12.10
N ARG A 153 8.29 -4.01 11.11
CA ARG A 153 9.62 -4.59 10.81
C ARG A 153 9.56 -6.10 10.49
N ARG A 154 8.48 -6.52 9.81
CA ARG A 154 8.33 -7.89 9.31
C ARG A 154 8.61 -7.90 7.82
N VAL A 155 9.60 -8.68 7.42
CA VAL A 155 10.07 -8.77 6.04
C VAL A 155 9.55 -10.06 5.42
N PHE A 156 8.93 -9.97 4.26
CA PHE A 156 8.53 -11.11 3.46
C PHE A 156 9.22 -11.06 2.11
N VAL A 157 9.89 -12.14 1.76
CA VAL A 157 10.56 -12.30 0.46
C VAL A 157 10.02 -13.54 -0.21
N PHE A 158 9.65 -13.45 -1.48
CA PHE A 158 9.18 -14.58 -2.27
C PHE A 158 10.37 -15.15 -3.01
N SER A 159 10.59 -16.47 -2.92
CA SER A 159 11.76 -17.11 -3.52
C SER A 159 11.89 -16.87 -5.03
N SER A 160 10.78 -16.55 -5.71
CA SER A 160 10.72 -16.21 -7.14
C SER A 160 11.41 -14.89 -7.50
N ILE A 161 11.69 -13.98 -6.54
CA ILE A 161 12.45 -12.74 -6.80
C ILE A 161 13.97 -12.94 -6.78
N LEU A 162 14.46 -13.98 -6.11
CA LEU A 162 15.89 -14.23 -5.94
C LEU A 162 16.64 -14.42 -7.27
N PRO A 163 16.11 -15.12 -8.29
CA PRO A 163 16.76 -15.22 -9.60
C PRO A 163 16.92 -13.87 -10.31
N ILE A 164 16.04 -12.90 -10.06
CA ILE A 164 16.14 -11.53 -10.61
C ILE A 164 17.21 -10.74 -9.85
N CYS A 165 17.32 -10.97 -8.53
CA CYS A 165 18.33 -10.35 -7.68
C CYS A 165 19.75 -10.82 -8.02
N GLN A 166 19.91 -12.10 -8.39
CA GLN A 166 21.17 -12.80 -8.69
C GLN A 166 22.09 -13.01 -7.47
N ASP A 167 22.39 -11.94 -6.73
CA ASP A 167 23.35 -11.94 -5.62
C ASP A 167 22.84 -11.13 -4.41
N ASP A 168 23.70 -11.03 -3.38
CA ASP A 168 23.39 -10.31 -2.16
C ASP A 168 23.26 -8.79 -2.39
N ASP A 169 23.97 -8.20 -3.37
CA ASP A 169 23.87 -6.77 -3.71
C ASP A 169 22.53 -6.44 -4.39
N GLY A 170 22.08 -7.29 -5.31
CA GLY A 170 20.77 -7.17 -5.95
C GLY A 170 19.63 -7.38 -4.96
N LEU A 171 19.76 -8.36 -4.04
CA LEU A 171 18.78 -8.57 -2.98
C LEU A 171 18.78 -7.41 -1.99
N ALA A 172 19.94 -6.87 -1.65
CA ALA A 172 20.06 -5.69 -0.79
C ALA A 172 19.39 -4.47 -1.42
N THR A 173 19.48 -4.29 -2.74
CA THR A 173 18.77 -3.20 -3.44
C THR A 173 17.26 -3.29 -3.20
N VAL A 174 16.64 -4.46 -3.42
CA VAL A 174 15.19 -4.65 -3.20
C VAL A 174 14.81 -4.37 -1.74
N LEU A 175 15.54 -4.98 -0.80
CA LEU A 175 15.22 -4.87 0.63
C LEU A 175 15.47 -3.46 1.17
N ALA A 176 16.50 -2.77 0.67
CA ALA A 176 16.78 -1.39 1.05
C ALA A 176 15.74 -0.43 0.48
N HIS A 177 15.25 -0.66 -0.75
CA HIS A 177 14.12 0.09 -1.33
C HIS A 177 12.85 -0.05 -0.47
N GLU A 178 12.47 -1.28 -0.13
CA GLU A 178 11.32 -1.55 0.74
C GLU A 178 11.49 -0.95 2.14
N THR A 179 12.71 -0.98 2.66
CA THR A 179 13.05 -0.35 3.94
C THR A 179 13.01 1.18 3.84
N GLY A 180 13.37 1.75 2.69
CA GLY A 180 13.22 3.17 2.38
C GLY A 180 11.77 3.63 2.46
N HIS A 181 10.82 2.84 1.93
CA HIS A 181 9.39 3.10 2.11
C HIS A 181 8.97 3.13 3.59
N GLN A 182 9.53 2.23 4.39
CA GLN A 182 9.25 2.16 5.83
C GLN A 182 9.84 3.35 6.59
N LEU A 183 11.10 3.70 6.32
CA LEU A 183 11.77 4.85 6.93
C LEU A 183 11.03 6.15 6.60
N ALA A 184 10.56 6.29 5.36
CA ALA A 184 9.77 7.43 4.93
C ALA A 184 8.29 7.35 5.37
N ARG A 185 7.85 6.26 6.01
CA ARG A 185 6.46 6.05 6.46
C ARG A 185 5.42 6.22 5.33
N HIS A 186 5.75 5.77 4.13
CA HIS A 186 4.86 5.89 2.96
C HIS A 186 3.53 5.15 3.15
N SER A 187 3.51 4.04 3.89
CA SER A 187 2.29 3.34 4.30
C SER A 187 1.36 4.22 5.12
N ALA A 188 1.88 4.90 6.15
CA ALA A 188 1.08 5.82 6.97
C ALA A 188 0.59 7.03 6.17
N GLU A 189 1.41 7.57 5.26
CA GLU A 189 0.96 8.66 4.40
C GLU A 189 -0.17 8.23 3.46
N HIS A 190 -0.03 7.06 2.83
CA HIS A 190 -1.06 6.51 1.97
C HIS A 190 -2.36 6.25 2.75
N MET A 191 -2.28 5.64 3.94
CA MET A 191 -3.42 5.44 4.82
C MET A 191 -4.05 6.77 5.28
N SER A 192 -3.24 7.80 5.51
CA SER A 192 -3.72 9.14 5.89
C SER A 192 -4.57 9.77 4.81
N ARG A 193 -4.28 9.51 3.53
CA ARG A 193 -5.03 10.08 2.40
C ARG A 193 -6.32 9.32 2.10
N MET A 194 -6.43 8.05 2.49
CA MET A 194 -7.59 7.21 2.19
C MET A 194 -8.93 7.81 2.63
N PRO A 195 -9.12 8.30 3.87
CA PRO A 195 -10.38 8.92 4.29
C PRO A 195 -10.74 10.16 3.45
N LEU A 196 -9.75 10.97 3.09
CA LEU A 196 -9.96 12.15 2.23
C LEU A 196 -10.52 11.74 0.87
N TYR A 197 -9.98 10.67 0.28
CA TYR A 197 -10.50 10.12 -0.97
C TYR A 197 -11.88 9.50 -0.81
N THR A 198 -12.13 8.76 0.27
CA THR A 198 -13.45 8.19 0.52
C THR A 198 -14.51 9.28 0.61
N ILE A 199 -14.24 10.37 1.34
CA ILE A 199 -15.14 11.52 1.45
C ILE A 199 -15.33 12.19 0.09
N PHE A 200 -14.25 12.38 -0.67
CA PHE A 200 -14.30 12.99 -1.99
C PHE A 200 -15.12 12.16 -3.00
N CYS A 201 -14.86 10.85 -3.08
CA CYS A 201 -15.59 9.91 -3.94
C CYS A 201 -17.07 9.84 -3.54
N LEU A 202 -17.38 9.78 -2.23
CA LEU A 202 -18.75 9.83 -1.75
C LEU A 202 -19.45 11.13 -2.18
N GLY A 203 -18.75 12.27 -2.09
CA GLY A 203 -19.27 13.56 -2.57
C GLY A 203 -19.61 13.53 -4.06
N ILE A 204 -18.72 13.02 -4.91
CA ILE A 204 -19.00 12.90 -6.35
C ILE A 204 -20.14 11.91 -6.61
N TYR A 205 -20.17 10.77 -5.91
CA TYR A 205 -21.23 9.79 -6.06
C TYR A 205 -22.60 10.39 -5.70
N MET A 206 -22.69 11.17 -4.62
CA MET A 206 -23.94 11.86 -4.24
C MET A 206 -24.39 12.88 -5.29
N LEU A 207 -23.46 13.49 -6.03
CA LEU A 207 -23.76 14.47 -7.07
C LEU A 207 -24.10 13.84 -8.43
N THR A 208 -23.47 12.71 -8.77
CA THR A 208 -23.48 12.15 -10.13
C THR A 208 -24.15 10.77 -10.23
N GLY A 209 -24.21 10.02 -9.14
CA GLY A 209 -24.71 8.63 -9.09
C GLY A 209 -23.83 7.59 -9.78
N ILE A 210 -22.62 7.94 -10.22
CA ILE A 210 -21.75 7.09 -11.06
C ILE A 210 -20.71 6.35 -10.20
N ASP A 211 -20.76 5.02 -10.18
CA ASP A 211 -19.81 4.17 -9.43
C ASP A 211 -18.49 3.91 -10.21
N THR A 212 -18.51 3.94 -11.55
CA THR A 212 -17.32 3.68 -12.38
C THR A 212 -16.21 4.70 -12.16
N LEU A 213 -16.57 5.94 -11.80
CA LEU A 213 -15.61 6.98 -11.46
C LEU A 213 -14.81 6.64 -10.19
N ASN A 214 -15.42 5.97 -9.21
CA ASN A 214 -14.73 5.55 -7.98
C ASN A 214 -13.60 4.57 -8.27
N ARG A 215 -13.82 3.60 -9.16
CA ARG A 215 -12.78 2.63 -9.57
C ARG A 215 -11.65 3.31 -10.35
N LEU A 216 -11.97 4.26 -11.22
CA LEU A 216 -10.97 5.07 -11.93
C LEU A 216 -10.12 5.89 -10.96
N ILE A 217 -10.73 6.49 -9.94
CA ILE A 217 -10.04 7.31 -8.93
C ILE A 217 -9.09 6.45 -8.10
N VAL A 218 -9.48 5.23 -7.72
CA VAL A 218 -8.61 4.30 -6.98
C VAL A 218 -7.41 3.88 -7.83
N ASN A 219 -7.58 3.61 -9.12
CA ASN A 219 -6.45 3.29 -10.00
C ASN A 219 -5.55 4.52 -10.22
N MET A 220 -6.14 5.70 -10.42
CA MET A 220 -5.41 6.96 -10.55
C MET A 220 -4.59 7.26 -9.28
N LEU A 221 -5.10 6.90 -8.09
CA LEU A 221 -4.43 7.10 -6.81
C LEU A 221 -3.02 6.49 -6.78
N PHE A 222 -2.87 5.28 -7.33
CA PHE A 222 -1.57 4.61 -7.42
C PHE A 222 -0.62 5.29 -8.41
N GLU A 223 -1.13 6.02 -9.40
CA GLU A 223 -0.35 6.72 -10.42
C GLU A 223 -0.08 8.21 -10.11
N LEU A 224 -0.67 8.77 -9.05
CA LEU A 224 -0.58 10.20 -8.72
C LEU A 224 0.88 10.67 -8.52
N PRO A 225 1.19 11.96 -8.74
CA PRO A 225 2.53 12.51 -8.57
C PRO A 225 3.18 12.20 -7.23
N ALA A 226 2.40 12.19 -6.14
CA ALA A 226 2.88 11.83 -4.82
C ALA A 226 3.38 10.37 -4.73
N SER A 227 2.76 9.43 -5.45
CA SER A 227 3.25 8.04 -5.56
C SER A 227 4.63 8.00 -6.23
N ARG A 228 4.83 8.80 -7.29
CA ARG A 228 6.12 8.90 -7.98
C ARG A 228 7.20 9.53 -7.10
N GLU A 229 6.87 10.55 -6.31
CA GLU A 229 7.82 11.11 -5.33
C GLU A 229 8.15 10.10 -4.22
N MET A 230 7.18 9.30 -3.77
CA MET A 230 7.44 8.23 -2.79
C MET A 230 8.42 7.18 -3.33
N GLU A 231 8.28 6.77 -4.59
CA GLU A 231 9.23 5.85 -5.23
C GLU A 231 10.64 6.46 -5.32
N ARG A 232 10.76 7.75 -5.67
CA ARG A 232 12.05 8.46 -5.69
C ARG A 232 12.67 8.58 -4.30
N GLU A 233 11.86 8.88 -3.29
CA GLU A 233 12.28 8.93 -1.89
C GLU A 233 12.80 7.56 -1.42
N ALA A 234 12.09 6.49 -1.78
CA ALA A 234 12.49 5.12 -1.47
C ALA A 234 13.74 4.66 -2.24
N ASP A 235 13.88 5.03 -3.52
CA ASP A 235 15.08 4.76 -4.31
C ASP A 235 16.30 5.43 -3.69
N PHE A 236 16.21 6.73 -3.36
CA PHE A 236 17.31 7.47 -2.75
C PHE A 236 17.67 6.91 -1.38
N ALA A 237 16.68 6.76 -0.50
CA ALA A 237 16.90 6.21 0.85
C ALA A 237 17.46 4.79 0.77
N GLY A 238 16.90 3.93 -0.08
CA GLY A 238 17.37 2.57 -0.29
C GLY A 238 18.82 2.51 -0.79
N LEU A 239 19.18 3.36 -1.77
CA LEU A 239 20.55 3.45 -2.27
C LEU A 239 21.53 3.86 -1.17
N MET A 240 21.16 4.81 -0.30
CA MET A 240 21.98 5.21 0.85
C MET A 240 22.07 4.10 1.91
N LEU A 241 20.96 3.44 2.24
CA LEU A 241 20.89 2.35 3.22
C LEU A 241 21.78 1.16 2.80
N MET A 242 21.71 0.74 1.52
CA MET A 242 22.54 -0.35 1.02
C MET A 242 24.03 0.04 0.97
N SER A 243 24.33 1.30 0.67
CA SER A 243 25.70 1.81 0.63
C SER A 243 26.35 1.81 2.02
N ARG A 244 25.63 2.29 3.06
CA ARG A 244 26.08 2.18 4.46
C ARG A 244 26.26 0.75 4.92
N ALA A 245 25.44 -0.17 4.39
CA ALA A 245 25.56 -1.60 4.63
C ALA A 245 26.66 -2.27 3.78
N CYS A 246 27.49 -1.49 3.08
CA CYS A 246 28.64 -1.97 2.32
C CYS A 246 28.27 -2.88 1.13
N TYR A 247 27.08 -2.72 0.58
CA TYR A 247 26.68 -3.29 -0.70
C TYR A 247 27.04 -2.34 -1.86
N HIS A 248 27.20 -2.88 -3.06
CA HIS A 248 27.57 -2.10 -4.24
C HIS A 248 26.36 -1.34 -4.81
N PRO A 249 26.32 0.01 -4.74
CA PRO A 249 25.17 0.78 -5.22
C PRO A 249 24.95 0.66 -6.74
N GLU A 250 25.97 0.28 -7.50
CA GLU A 250 25.86 0.03 -8.95
C GLU A 250 24.94 -1.16 -9.26
N ALA A 251 24.81 -2.11 -8.32
CA ALA A 251 23.91 -3.25 -8.45
C ALA A 251 22.45 -2.80 -8.58
N ALA A 252 22.08 -1.64 -8.03
CA ALA A 252 20.71 -1.12 -8.13
C ALA A 252 20.31 -0.87 -9.59
N VAL A 253 21.19 -0.23 -10.37
CA VAL A 253 20.94 0.03 -11.80
C VAL A 253 20.79 -1.28 -12.57
N GLN A 254 21.60 -2.28 -12.26
CA GLN A 254 21.53 -3.59 -12.92
C GLN A 254 20.27 -4.35 -12.54
N LEU A 255 19.87 -4.32 -11.27
CA LEU A 255 18.63 -4.93 -10.80
C LEU A 255 17.42 -4.37 -11.55
N TRP A 256 17.27 -3.05 -11.62
CA TRP A 256 16.12 -2.44 -12.30
C TRP A 256 16.08 -2.76 -13.80
N LYS A 257 17.25 -2.85 -14.45
CA LYS A 257 17.34 -3.37 -15.83
C LYS A 257 16.86 -4.81 -15.94
N ARG A 258 17.30 -5.70 -15.03
CA ARG A 258 16.86 -7.10 -14.98
C ARG A 258 15.36 -7.23 -14.72
N MET A 259 14.78 -6.39 -13.86
CA MET A 259 13.34 -6.33 -13.63
C MET A 259 12.58 -5.89 -14.88
N SER A 260 13.04 -4.84 -15.56
CA SER A 260 12.46 -4.39 -16.84
C SER A 260 12.55 -5.46 -17.94
N ASP A 261 13.68 -6.17 -18.02
CA ASP A 261 13.84 -7.29 -18.94
C ASP A 261 12.87 -8.44 -18.61
N TYR A 262 12.71 -8.76 -17.33
CA TYR A 262 11.79 -9.79 -16.88
C TYR A 262 10.34 -9.45 -17.22
N GLU A 263 9.92 -8.20 -16.99
CA GLU A 263 8.59 -7.70 -17.35
C GLU A 263 8.35 -7.81 -18.86
N ARG A 264 9.28 -7.33 -19.69
CA ARG A 264 9.19 -7.43 -21.16
C ARG A 264 9.07 -8.88 -21.65
N ARG A 265 9.76 -9.82 -21.02
CA ARG A 265 9.69 -11.25 -21.36
C ARG A 265 8.39 -11.91 -20.87
N SER A 266 7.84 -11.42 -19.76
CA SER A 266 6.63 -11.98 -19.14
C SER A 266 5.34 -11.52 -19.82
N GLY A 267 5.41 -10.45 -20.63
CA GLY A 267 4.27 -9.84 -21.33
C GLY A 267 3.28 -9.13 -20.39
N ASN A 268 2.28 -8.44 -20.95
CA ASN A 268 1.23 -7.73 -20.19
C ASN A 268 0.22 -8.68 -19.48
N GLY A 269 0.62 -9.91 -19.13
CA GLY A 269 -0.20 -10.95 -18.53
C GLY A 269 0.13 -11.22 -17.05
N ALA A 270 -0.52 -12.23 -16.46
CA ALA A 270 -0.49 -12.59 -15.02
C ALA A 270 0.89 -12.96 -14.41
N ASN A 271 1.99 -12.71 -15.12
CA ASN A 271 3.36 -13.01 -14.72
C ASN A 271 4.20 -11.73 -14.48
N ILE A 272 3.61 -10.52 -14.56
CA ILE A 272 4.30 -9.31 -14.11
C ILE A 272 4.68 -9.50 -12.63
N PRO A 273 5.93 -9.21 -12.23
CA PRO A 273 6.31 -9.21 -10.82
C PRO A 273 5.32 -8.36 -10.02
N GLU A 274 4.74 -8.92 -8.95
CA GLU A 274 3.86 -8.16 -8.06
C GLU A 274 4.60 -6.92 -7.52
N PHE A 275 5.90 -7.06 -7.26
CA PHE A 275 6.79 -5.94 -6.93
C PHE A 275 6.76 -4.82 -7.96
N MET A 276 6.77 -5.13 -9.27
CA MET A 276 6.73 -4.11 -10.33
C MET A 276 5.33 -3.51 -10.52
N SER A 277 4.28 -4.25 -10.14
CA SER A 277 2.90 -3.74 -10.15
C SER A 277 2.69 -2.71 -9.05
N THR A 278 3.31 -2.90 -7.88
CA THR A 278 3.27 -1.93 -6.78
C THR A 278 4.33 -0.84 -6.90
N HIS A 279 5.47 -1.12 -7.53
CA HIS A 279 6.60 -0.21 -7.76
C HIS A 279 6.89 -0.07 -9.25
N PRO A 280 6.06 0.69 -10.00
CA PRO A 280 6.27 0.85 -11.43
C PRO A 280 7.62 1.52 -11.71
N LEU A 281 8.40 0.91 -12.58
CA LEU A 281 9.68 1.46 -13.03
C LEU A 281 9.44 2.52 -14.12
N SER A 282 10.19 3.61 -14.04
CA SER A 282 10.29 4.57 -15.14
C SER A 282 11.74 4.74 -15.54
N THR A 283 12.00 5.07 -16.81
CA THR A 283 13.35 5.40 -17.30
C THR A 283 14.01 6.48 -16.44
N HIS A 284 13.20 7.44 -16.00
CA HIS A 284 13.60 8.53 -15.12
C HIS A 284 14.11 8.07 -13.75
N ARG A 285 13.60 6.96 -13.17
CA ARG A 285 14.12 6.40 -11.91
C ARG A 285 15.55 5.89 -12.06
N ILE A 286 15.84 5.20 -13.17
CA ILE A 286 17.20 4.71 -13.46
C ILE A 286 18.17 5.88 -13.61
N GLU A 287 17.76 6.94 -14.32
CA GLU A 287 18.57 8.16 -14.48
C GLU A 287 18.88 8.82 -13.13
N LEU A 288 17.89 8.92 -12.23
CA LEU A 288 18.07 9.48 -10.89
C LEU A 288 19.03 8.62 -10.04
N ILE A 289 18.85 7.30 -10.04
CA ILE A 289 19.75 6.39 -9.33
C ILE A 289 21.19 6.57 -9.84
N GLN A 290 21.39 6.69 -11.16
CA GLN A 290 22.70 6.95 -11.74
C GLN A 290 23.29 8.30 -11.29
N GLN A 291 22.47 9.34 -11.15
CA GLN A 291 22.90 10.64 -10.63
C GLN A 291 23.31 10.57 -9.15
N TRP A 292 22.68 9.69 -8.36
CA TRP A 292 23.00 9.51 -6.94
C TRP A 292 24.13 8.52 -6.68
N LEU A 293 24.60 7.77 -7.68
CA LEU A 293 25.71 6.82 -7.52
C LEU A 293 26.98 7.45 -6.91
N PRO A 294 27.45 8.65 -7.29
CA PRO A 294 28.63 9.24 -6.67
C PRO A 294 28.46 9.48 -5.16
N GLU A 295 27.28 9.91 -4.74
CA GLU A 295 26.95 10.10 -3.32
C GLU A 295 26.89 8.76 -2.58
N ALA A 296 26.24 7.76 -3.18
CA ALA A 296 26.15 6.41 -2.66
C ALA A 296 27.53 5.75 -2.49
N GLN A 297 28.39 5.90 -3.50
CA GLN A 297 29.78 5.43 -3.48
C GLN A 297 30.59 6.12 -2.39
N SER A 298 30.44 7.44 -2.22
CA SER A 298 31.07 8.19 -1.14
C SER A 298 30.62 7.68 0.23
N MET A 299 29.32 7.42 0.40
CA MET A 299 28.75 6.88 1.63
C MET A 299 29.27 5.47 1.94
N ARG A 300 29.39 4.61 0.93
CA ARG A 300 30.01 3.28 1.05
C ARG A 300 31.48 3.39 1.44
N ALA A 301 32.24 4.30 0.83
CA ALA A 301 33.66 4.49 1.13
C ALA A 301 33.89 4.98 2.57
N GLN A 302 32.99 5.81 3.10
CA GLN A 302 33.05 6.30 4.49
C GLN A 302 32.69 5.22 5.52
N GLY A 303 31.89 4.22 5.15
CA GLY A 303 31.41 3.17 6.05
C GLY A 303 32.42 2.09 6.43
N ASP A 304 33.73 2.33 6.22
CA ASP A 304 34.81 1.35 6.44
C ASP A 304 34.52 -0.01 5.74
N CYS A 305 33.85 0.06 4.59
CA CYS A 305 33.44 -1.13 3.85
C CYS A 305 34.62 -1.87 3.20
N ASP A 306 35.72 -1.15 2.98
CA ASP A 306 36.92 -1.60 2.28
C ASP A 306 38.13 -1.76 3.24
N THR A 307 37.95 -1.70 4.56
CA THR A 307 39.06 -1.77 5.53
C THR A 307 39.87 -3.05 5.39
N TYR A 308 39.22 -4.20 5.12
CA TYR A 308 39.90 -5.47 4.91
C TYR A 308 40.58 -5.60 3.53
N SER A 309 40.01 -4.99 2.49
CA SER A 309 40.62 -5.00 1.14
C SER A 309 41.89 -4.14 1.09
N GLN A 310 42.02 -3.14 1.96
CA GLN A 310 43.27 -2.39 2.14
C GLN A 310 44.39 -3.22 2.80
N PHE A 311 44.06 -4.20 3.66
CA PHE A 311 45.06 -5.08 4.28
C PHE A 311 45.44 -6.30 3.42
N LEU A 312 44.63 -6.68 2.44
CA LEU A 312 44.86 -7.83 1.55
C LEU A 312 46.22 -7.79 0.83
N PRO A 313 46.66 -6.65 0.24
CA PRO A 313 47.99 -6.54 -0.35
C PRO A 313 49.13 -6.78 0.66
N ALA A 314 48.99 -6.25 1.88
CA ALA A 314 49.98 -6.47 2.95
C ALA A 314 49.99 -7.93 3.41
N PHE A 315 48.83 -8.58 3.48
CA PHE A 315 48.71 -10.00 3.84
C PHE A 315 49.34 -10.93 2.78
N HIS A 316 49.16 -10.61 1.50
CA HIS A 316 49.83 -11.33 0.40
C HIS A 316 51.35 -11.14 0.38
N GLN A 317 51.85 -10.04 0.94
CA GLN A 317 53.28 -9.78 1.03
C GLN A 317 53.93 -10.55 2.20
N VAL A 318 53.22 -10.74 3.31
CA VAL A 318 53.70 -11.52 4.46
C VAL A 318 53.63 -13.04 4.21
N SER A 319 52.64 -13.51 3.46
CA SER A 319 52.46 -14.95 3.14
C SER A 319 53.41 -15.49 2.05
N ARG A 320 54.28 -14.64 1.49
CA ARG A 320 55.29 -15.01 0.49
C ARG A 320 56.67 -15.33 1.09
N TRP A 321 56.77 -15.44 2.42
CA TRP A 321 57.99 -15.78 3.15
C TRP A 321 57.96 -17.21 3.68
#